data_AF-A0A1F8B5I0-F1
#
_entry.id   AF-A0A1F8B5I0-F1
#
_cell.length_a   1.000
_cell.length_b   1.000
_cell.length_c   1.000
_cell.angle_alpha   90.00
_cell.angle_beta   90.00
_cell.angle_gamma   90.00
#
_symmetry.space_group_name_H-M   'P 1'
#
loop_
_entity.id
_entity.type
_entity.pdbx_description
1 polymer ?
#
loop_
_entity_poly.entity_id
_entity_poly.type
_entity_poly.pdbx_seq_one_letter_code
_entity_poly.pdbx_strand_id
1 'polypeptide(L)'
;MISFIKKHKIILIFLILATTLRLVSINQSLWLDEAIGAIEVRDNSYTHLFFEFSKFDNHPPLYYLLLKFWSGLFGYSEASLRFPRFCLVSERYF
;
A
#
# COMPACT_ATOMS: atom_id res chain seq x y z
N MET A 1 6.48 -32.30 4.74
CA MET A 1 5.55 -31.17 4.45
C MET A 1 4.22 -31.27 5.18
N ILE A 2 3.44 -32.36 5.04
CA ILE A 2 2.11 -32.53 5.69
C ILE A 2 2.16 -32.49 7.24
N SER A 3 3.21 -33.03 7.85
CA SER A 3 3.36 -33.08 9.31
C SER A 3 3.45 -31.68 9.95
N PHE A 4 4.11 -30.74 9.29
CA PHE A 4 4.25 -29.35 9.73
C PHE A 4 2.91 -28.60 9.75
N ILE A 5 2.08 -28.81 8.71
CA ILE A 5 0.76 -28.19 8.56
C ILE A 5 -0.18 -28.67 9.67
N LYS A 6 -0.14 -29.97 10.04
CA LYS A 6 -0.94 -30.49 11.15
C LYS A 6 -0.53 -29.87 12.49
N LYS A 7 0.77 -29.68 12.73
CA LYS A 7 1.31 -29.13 13.98
C LYS A 7 0.98 -27.64 14.16
N HIS A 8 0.92 -26.88 13.07
CA HIS A 8 0.72 -25.43 13.10
C HIS A 8 -0.63 -24.99 12.51
N LYS A 9 -1.63 -25.88 12.48
CA LYS A 9 -2.93 -25.65 11.85
C LYS A 9 -3.67 -24.43 12.42
N ILE A 10 -3.54 -24.20 13.72
CA ILE A 10 -4.10 -23.02 14.42
C ILE A 10 -3.47 -21.72 13.90
N ILE A 11 -2.15 -21.69 13.75
CA ILE A 11 -1.43 -20.51 13.24
C ILE A 11 -1.85 -20.24 11.79
N LEU A 12 -2.01 -21.28 10.99
CA LEU A 12 -2.46 -21.15 9.60
C LEU A 12 -3.89 -20.57 9.52
N ILE A 13 -4.79 -21.01 10.41
CA ILE A 13 -6.16 -20.49 10.51
C ILE A 13 -6.14 -19.00 10.91
N PHE A 14 -5.34 -18.62 11.91
CA PHE A 14 -5.20 -17.23 12.32
C PHE A 14 -4.61 -16.35 11.21
N LEU A 15 -3.63 -16.84 10.45
CA LEU A 15 -3.09 -16.15 9.28
C LEU A 15 -4.16 -15.92 8.22
N ILE A 16 -4.91 -16.97 7.86
CA ILE A 16 -5.99 -16.85 6.86
C ILE A 16 -7.07 -15.88 7.35
N LEU A 17 -7.47 -15.97 8.62
CA LEU A 17 -8.46 -15.08 9.22
C LEU A 17 -7.98 -13.62 9.20
N ALA A 18 -6.73 -13.38 9.63
CA ALA A 18 -6.11 -12.05 9.64
C ALA A 18 -6.01 -11.46 8.22
N THR A 19 -5.61 -12.26 7.23
CA THR A 19 -5.58 -11.83 5.83
C THR A 19 -6.97 -11.49 5.32
N THR A 20 -7.97 -12.31 5.65
CA THR A 20 -9.36 -12.09 5.20
C THR A 20 -9.97 -10.83 5.83
N LEU A 21 -9.80 -10.65 7.13
CA LEU A 21 -10.21 -9.43 7.84
C LEU A 21 -9.55 -8.17 7.24
N ARG A 22 -8.28 -8.27 6.84
CA ARG A 22 -7.55 -7.15 6.23
C ARG A 22 -8.03 -6.84 4.81
N LEU A 23 -8.55 -7.83 4.07
CA LEU A 23 -9.16 -7.63 2.76
C LEU A 23 -10.51 -6.90 2.85
N VAL A 24 -11.30 -7.12 3.91
CA VAL A 24 -12.59 -6.44 4.12
C VAL A 24 -12.42 -4.93 4.33
N SER A 25 -11.32 -4.50 4.93
CA SER A 25 -11.02 -3.06 5.14
C SER A 25 -10.47 -2.32 3.92
N ILE A 26 -10.35 -2.98 2.76
CA ILE A 26 -9.72 -2.36 1.58
C ILE A 26 -10.60 -1.26 0.96
N ASN A 27 -11.92 -1.37 1.04
CA ASN A 27 -12.86 -0.45 0.39
C ASN A 27 -13.33 0.71 1.32
N GLN A 28 -12.41 1.28 2.08
CA GLN A 28 -12.69 2.48 2.87
C GLN A 28 -12.01 3.68 2.22
N SER A 29 -12.65 4.84 2.34
CA SER A 29 -12.13 6.10 1.85
C SER A 29 -10.68 6.33 2.29
N LEU A 30 -9.89 6.86 1.36
CA LEU A 30 -8.52 7.29 1.61
C LEU A 30 -8.51 8.44 2.61
N TRP A 31 -7.47 8.48 3.44
CA TRP A 31 -7.22 9.66 4.25
C TRP A 31 -6.78 10.83 3.37
N LEU A 32 -6.90 12.07 3.88
CA LEU A 32 -6.63 13.28 3.12
C LEU A 32 -5.19 13.31 2.56
N ASP A 33 -4.22 12.99 3.42
CA ASP A 33 -2.80 12.83 3.13
C ASP A 33 -2.53 11.76 2.07
N GLU A 34 -3.20 10.61 2.15
CA GLU A 34 -3.08 9.54 1.14
C GLU A 34 -3.71 9.94 -0.20
N ALA A 35 -4.84 10.65 -0.16
CA ALA A 35 -5.52 11.16 -1.34
C ALA A 35 -4.67 12.22 -2.05
N ILE A 36 -4.01 13.11 -1.31
CA ILE A 36 -3.09 14.10 -1.87
C ILE A 36 -1.93 13.39 -2.58
N GLY A 37 -1.27 12.43 -1.93
CA GLY A 37 -0.19 11.66 -2.55
C GLY A 37 -0.65 10.86 -3.79
N ALA A 38 -1.87 10.32 -3.78
CA ALA A 38 -2.44 9.62 -4.92
C ALA A 38 -2.78 10.53 -6.11
N ILE A 39 -3.31 11.74 -5.83
CA ILE A 39 -3.58 12.77 -6.83
C ILE A 39 -2.27 13.25 -7.47
N GLU A 40 -1.26 13.49 -6.64
CA GLU A 40 0.07 13.91 -7.09
C GLU A 40 0.74 12.84 -7.97
N VAL A 41 0.61 11.58 -7.60
CA VAL A 41 1.08 10.46 -8.42
C VAL A 41 0.34 10.32 -9.76
N ARG A 42 -0.95 10.72 -9.79
CA ARG A 42 -1.77 10.72 -11.00
C ARG A 42 -1.41 11.87 -11.93
N ASP A 43 -1.31 13.08 -11.40
CA ASP A 43 -1.27 14.30 -12.19
C ASP A 43 0.17 14.77 -12.50
N ASN A 44 1.17 14.38 -11.68
CA ASN A 44 2.55 14.85 -11.83
C ASN A 44 3.52 13.78 -12.36
N SER A 45 4.61 14.24 -13.00
CA SER A 45 5.65 13.40 -13.60
C SER A 45 6.58 12.75 -12.55
N TYR A 46 7.25 11.64 -12.90
CA TYR A 46 8.18 10.94 -11.99
C TYR A 46 9.28 11.85 -11.43
N THR A 47 9.75 12.81 -12.23
CA THR A 47 10.74 13.81 -11.85
C THR A 47 10.20 14.78 -10.80
N HIS A 48 8.96 15.24 -10.95
CA HIS A 48 8.31 16.13 -10.00
C HIS A 48 8.10 15.45 -8.63
N LEU A 49 7.70 14.18 -8.63
CA LEU A 49 7.56 13.39 -7.40
C LEU A 49 8.90 13.24 -6.66
N PHE A 50 9.98 13.02 -7.40
CA PHE A 50 11.30 12.80 -6.81
C PHE A 50 11.95 14.08 -6.28
N PHE A 51 11.82 15.20 -7.01
CA PHE A 51 12.54 16.43 -6.68
C PHE A 51 11.72 17.46 -5.91
N GLU A 52 10.41 17.55 -6.15
CA GLU A 52 9.55 18.57 -5.55
C GLU A 52 8.70 17.97 -4.44
N PHE A 53 8.02 16.85 -4.67
CA PHE A 53 7.12 16.27 -3.68
C PHE A 53 7.86 15.69 -2.46
N SER A 54 9.04 15.11 -2.66
CA SER A 54 9.90 14.61 -1.58
C SER A 54 10.42 15.71 -0.64
N LYS A 55 10.27 17.00 -0.97
CA LYS A 55 10.63 18.12 -0.08
C LYS A 55 9.49 18.53 0.84
N PHE A 56 8.25 18.29 0.43
CA PHE A 56 7.05 18.65 1.17
C PHE A 56 6.55 17.51 2.06
N ASP A 57 7.00 16.28 1.78
CA ASP A 57 6.59 15.09 2.51
C ASP A 57 7.81 14.33 3.05
N ASN A 58 7.70 13.82 4.29
CA ASN A 58 8.73 13.04 4.95
C ASN A 58 8.85 11.61 4.39
N HIS A 59 7.90 11.20 3.55
CA HIS A 59 7.93 9.87 2.94
C HIS A 59 9.09 9.74 1.93
N PRO A 60 9.82 8.61 1.94
CA PRO A 60 10.94 8.40 1.03
C PRO A 60 10.46 8.42 -0.42
N PRO A 61 11.18 9.08 -1.36
CA PRO A 61 10.73 9.30 -2.73
C PRO A 61 10.49 8.01 -3.52
N LEU A 62 11.16 6.91 -3.12
CA LEU A 62 10.98 5.59 -3.70
C LEU A 62 9.56 5.05 -3.50
N TYR A 63 8.87 5.42 -2.43
CA TYR A 63 7.48 5.03 -2.17
C TYR A 63 6.56 5.56 -3.27
N TYR A 64 6.68 6.84 -3.63
CA TYR A 64 5.85 7.47 -4.65
C TYR A 64 6.13 6.95 -6.06
N LEU A 65 7.38 6.59 -6.36
CA LEU A 65 7.74 5.94 -7.63
C LEU A 65 7.07 4.57 -7.76
N LEU A 66 7.12 3.77 -6.69
CA LEU A 66 6.52 2.43 -6.67
C LEU A 66 4.98 2.53 -6.70
N LEU A 67 4.41 3.48 -5.97
CA LEU A 67 2.98 3.78 -6.00
C LEU A 67 2.53 4.18 -7.40
N LYS A 68 3.30 5.00 -8.11
CA LYS A 68 3.01 5.40 -9.49
C LYS A 68 3.08 4.24 -10.47
N PHE A 69 4.13 3.43 -10.36
CA PHE A 69 4.27 2.23 -11.18
C PHE A 69 3.10 1.26 -10.96
N TRP A 70 2.74 1.01 -9.70
CA TRP A 70 1.64 0.13 -9.34
C TRP A 70 0.28 0.66 -9.79
N SER A 71 0.01 1.95 -9.56
CA SER A 71 -1.25 2.60 -9.97
C SER A 71 -1.38 2.66 -11.48
N GLY A 72 -0.27 2.73 -12.23
CA GLY A 72 -0.28 2.61 -13.68
C GLY A 72 -0.66 1.21 -14.18
N LEU A 73 -0.35 0.16 -13.42
CA LEU A 73 -0.66 -1.23 -13.78
C LEU A 73 -2.06 -1.69 -13.32
N PHE A 74 -2.48 -1.29 -12.12
CA PHE A 74 -3.72 -1.74 -11.49
C PHE A 74 -4.81 -0.67 -11.42
N GLY A 75 -4.56 0.51 -12.00
CA GLY A 75 -5.46 1.67 -11.98
C GLY A 75 -5.46 2.42 -10.64
N TYR A 76 -6.14 3.57 -10.62
CA TYR A 76 -6.25 4.47 -9.47
C TYR A 76 -7.44 4.15 -8.55
N SER A 77 -7.73 2.87 -8.33
CA SER A 77 -8.76 2.48 -7.37
C SER A 77 -8.24 2.59 -5.93
N GLU A 78 -9.11 2.85 -4.96
CA GLU A 78 -8.75 2.89 -3.53
C GLU A 78 -8.04 1.60 -3.09
N ALA A 79 -8.49 0.47 -3.63
CA ALA A 79 -7.90 -0.84 -3.39
C ALA A 79 -6.48 -0.95 -3.97
N SER A 80 -6.27 -0.46 -5.19
CA SER A 80 -4.97 -0.47 -5.87
C SER A 80 -3.96 0.44 -5.16
N LEU A 81 -4.40 1.60 -4.66
CA LEU A 81 -3.55 2.56 -3.95
C LEU A 81 -3.12 2.06 -2.56
N ARG A 82 -3.93 1.22 -1.91
CA ARG A 82 -3.59 0.61 -0.61
C ARG A 82 -2.70 -0.63 -0.70
N PHE A 83 -2.65 -1.30 -1.86
CA PHE A 83 -1.91 -2.55 -2.01
C PHE A 83 -0.38 -2.40 -1.82
N PRO A 84 0.27 -1.33 -2.34
CA PRO A 84 1.68 -1.07 -2.05
C PRO A 84 1.98 -0.96 -0.55
N ARG A 85 1.05 -0.39 0.24
CA ARG A 85 1.15 -0.29 1.71
C ARG A 85 0.92 -1.63 2.42
N PHE A 86 0.26 -2.59 1.77
CA PHE A 86 0.17 -3.95 2.30
C PHE A 86 1.50 -4.70 2.12
N CYS A 87 2.19 -4.49 1.00
CA CYS A 87 3.45 -5.16 0.68
C CYS A 87 4.68 -4.51 1.33
N LEU A 88 4.75 -3.18 1.32
CA LEU A 88 5.78 -2.43 2.02
C LEU A 88 5.23 -2.11 3.42
N VAL A 89 5.92 -2.58 4.46
CA VAL A 89 5.71 -2.16 5.84
C VAL A 89 6.18 -0.69 5.96
N SER A 90 5.52 0.23 5.27
CA SER A 90 5.63 1.65 5.56
C SER A 90 4.53 1.96 6.56
N GLU A 91 4.90 1.82 7.83
CA GLU A 91 4.09 2.24 8.96
C GLU A 91 3.65 3.70 8.76
N ARG A 92 2.41 3.99 9.14
CA ARG A 92 1.90 5.36 9.26
C ARG A 92 2.81 6.09 10.24
N TYR A 93 3.79 6.81 9.74
CA TYR A 93 4.48 7.81 10.52
C TYR A 93 4.15 9.15 9.89
N PHE A 94 3.48 9.95 10.72
CA PHE A 94 3.18 11.36 10.54
C PHE A 94 4.28 12.14 9.81
#